data_AF-A0A1E7WW36-F1
#
_entry.id   AF-A0A1E7WW36-F1
#
_cell.length_a   1.000
_cell.length_b   1.000
_cell.length_c   1.000
_cell.angle_alpha   90.00
_cell.angle_beta   90.00
_cell.angle_gamma   90.00
#
_symmetry.space_group_name_H-M   'P 1'
#
loop_
_entity.id
_entity.type
_entity.pdbx_description
1 polymer ?
#
loop_
_entity_poly.entity_id
_entity_poly.type
_entity_poly.pdbx_seq_one_letter_code
_entity_poly.pdbx_strand_id
1 'polypeptide(L)'
;MSVVRWVVMGVSGCGKSTVGQALATRLQVAFVEGDQFHPPANVAKMSAGLPLDDDDRAGWLLALQAELRRAAEEGVGLVVSCSSLKRRYRDLLRAGDPALRFAHLDGPRELIAARMQARHDHYMPPSLLDSQFRDLEPLQADEAGVTLSITVAPEQLVARILGDE
;
A
#
# COMPACT_ATOMS: atom_id res chain seq x y z
N MET A 1 9.45 8.95 -21.28
CA MET A 1 9.63 8.58 -19.85
C MET A 1 9.32 7.10 -19.73
N SER A 2 10.14 6.33 -19.01
CA SER A 2 9.82 4.94 -18.71
C SER A 2 8.51 4.88 -17.94
N VAL A 3 7.60 4.00 -18.35
CA VAL A 3 6.33 3.80 -17.67
C VAL A 3 6.59 3.08 -16.35
N VAL A 4 6.19 3.68 -15.23
CA VAL A 4 6.49 3.18 -13.87
C VAL A 4 5.21 2.74 -13.18
N ARG A 5 5.31 1.67 -12.38
CA ARG A 5 4.26 1.19 -11.51
C ARG A 5 4.69 1.29 -10.06
N TRP A 6 3.77 1.72 -9.22
CA TRP A 6 4.00 1.97 -7.82
C TRP A 6 3.02 1.21 -6.95
N VAL A 7 3.52 0.61 -5.87
CA VAL A 7 2.71 0.24 -4.72
C VAL A 7 2.95 1.25 -3.60
N VAL A 8 1.89 1.94 -3.17
CA VAL A 8 1.91 2.77 -1.97
C VAL A 8 1.56 1.88 -0.79
N MET A 9 2.55 1.65 0.09
CA MET A 9 2.46 0.69 1.20
C MET A 9 2.58 1.32 2.58
N GLY A 10 2.25 0.53 3.60
CA GLY A 10 2.23 0.94 5.01
C GLY A 10 0.98 0.44 5.73
N VAL A 11 0.95 0.60 7.06
CA VAL A 11 -0.17 0.13 7.90
C VAL A 11 -1.49 0.86 7.57
N SER A 12 -2.62 0.27 7.95
CA SER A 12 -3.92 0.94 7.82
C SER A 12 -3.92 2.30 8.54
N GLY A 13 -4.59 3.29 7.96
CA GLY A 13 -4.61 4.66 8.49
C GLY A 13 -3.40 5.55 8.14
N CYS A 14 -2.31 5.02 7.56
CA CYS A 14 -1.13 5.83 7.22
C CYS A 14 -1.34 6.80 6.04
N GLY A 15 -2.40 6.64 5.24
CA GLY A 15 -2.73 7.53 4.12
C GLY A 15 -2.47 6.99 2.71
N LYS A 16 -2.31 5.66 2.55
CA LYS A 16 -2.04 5.00 1.25
C LYS A 16 -2.97 5.46 0.13
N SER A 17 -4.29 5.44 0.33
CA SER A 17 -5.27 5.82 -0.69
C SER A 17 -5.13 7.29 -1.10
N THR A 18 -4.95 8.19 -0.13
CA THR A 18 -4.77 9.62 -0.39
C THR A 18 -3.50 9.89 -1.21
N VAL A 19 -2.37 9.34 -0.78
CA VAL A 19 -1.09 9.52 -1.49
C VAL A 19 -1.11 8.80 -2.84
N GLY A 20 -1.70 7.61 -2.92
CA GLY A 20 -1.81 6.83 -4.14
C GLY A 20 -2.63 7.51 -5.22
N GLN A 21 -3.80 8.07 -4.87
CA GLN A 21 -4.62 8.84 -5.80
C GLN A 21 -3.91 10.10 -6.28
N ALA A 22 -3.24 10.83 -5.38
CA ALA A 22 -2.49 12.03 -5.72
C ALA A 22 -1.29 11.71 -6.63
N LEU A 23 -0.56 10.63 -6.34
CA LEU A 23 0.54 10.14 -7.15
C LEU A 23 0.07 9.72 -8.55
N ALA A 24 -1.03 8.95 -8.63
CA ALA A 24 -1.62 8.53 -9.90
C ALA A 24 -2.04 9.73 -10.75
N THR A 25 -2.66 10.73 -10.13
CA THR A 25 -3.06 11.99 -10.79
C THR A 25 -1.85 12.72 -11.35
N ARG A 26 -0.76 12.84 -10.58
CA ARG A 26 0.47 13.51 -11.03
C ARG A 26 1.18 12.77 -12.16
N LEU A 27 1.15 11.44 -12.14
CA LEU A 27 1.72 10.59 -13.19
C LEU A 27 0.78 10.42 -14.40
N GLN A 28 -0.47 10.86 -14.31
CA GLN A 28 -1.53 10.63 -15.30
C GLN A 28 -1.76 9.14 -15.61
N VAL A 29 -1.80 8.32 -14.58
CA VAL A 29 -2.00 6.85 -14.66
C VAL A 29 -3.19 6.41 -13.82
N ALA A 30 -3.62 5.15 -14.00
CA ALA A 30 -4.70 4.59 -13.19
C ALA A 30 -4.29 4.42 -11.72
N PHE A 31 -5.27 4.58 -10.83
CA PHE A 31 -5.18 4.22 -9.42
C PHE A 31 -6.06 2.99 -9.14
N VAL A 32 -5.53 2.02 -8.41
CA VAL A 32 -6.25 0.84 -7.93
C VAL A 32 -6.24 0.84 -6.40
N GLU A 33 -7.44 0.81 -5.81
CA GLU A 33 -7.59 0.63 -4.37
C GLU A 33 -7.48 -0.85 -4.02
N GLY A 34 -6.33 -1.27 -3.49
CA GLY A 34 -6.06 -2.69 -3.30
C GLY A 34 -6.99 -3.36 -2.28
N ASP A 35 -7.52 -2.62 -1.32
CA ASP A 35 -8.48 -3.16 -0.34
C ASP A 35 -9.80 -3.62 -1.01
N GLN A 36 -10.13 -3.13 -2.22
CA GLN A 36 -11.30 -3.59 -3.00
C GLN A 36 -11.16 -5.01 -3.54
N PHE A 37 -9.95 -5.57 -3.53
CA PHE A 37 -9.65 -6.92 -4.01
C PHE A 37 -9.74 -7.97 -2.90
N HIS A 38 -10.05 -7.56 -1.66
CA HIS A 38 -10.25 -8.51 -0.59
C HIS A 38 -11.51 -9.34 -0.83
N PRO A 39 -11.45 -10.68 -0.66
CA PRO A 39 -12.64 -11.49 -0.69
C PRO A 39 -13.54 -11.14 0.51
N PRO A 40 -14.87 -11.36 0.41
CA PRO A 40 -15.81 -11.05 1.49
C PRO A 40 -15.44 -11.66 2.86
N ALA A 41 -14.80 -12.84 2.87
CA ALA A 41 -14.33 -13.49 4.08
C ALA A 41 -13.26 -12.67 4.82
N ASN A 42 -12.32 -12.06 4.09
CA ASN A 42 -11.28 -11.23 4.68
C ASN A 42 -11.88 -9.95 5.26
N VAL A 43 -12.80 -9.32 4.51
CA VAL A 43 -13.51 -8.13 4.98
C VAL A 43 -14.25 -8.45 6.28
N ALA A 44 -14.99 -9.56 6.33
CA ALA A 44 -15.70 -9.98 7.54
C ALA A 44 -14.75 -10.22 8.73
N LYS A 45 -13.62 -10.89 8.52
CA LYS A 45 -12.61 -11.15 9.57
C LYS A 45 -12.03 -9.83 10.11
N MET A 46 -11.65 -8.91 9.24
CA MET A 46 -11.13 -7.59 9.63
C MET A 46 -12.18 -6.72 10.32
N SER A 47 -13.43 -6.71 9.82
CA SER A 47 -14.55 -5.97 10.45
C SER A 47 -14.89 -6.52 11.84
N ALA A 48 -14.66 -7.82 12.10
CA ALA A 48 -14.76 -8.42 13.41
C ALA A 48 -13.55 -8.13 14.33
N GLY A 49 -12.57 -7.34 13.87
CA GLY A 49 -11.35 -7.02 14.61
C GLY A 49 -10.36 -8.19 14.70
N LEU A 50 -10.51 -9.20 13.85
CA LEU A 50 -9.59 -10.32 13.75
C LEU A 50 -8.54 -10.04 12.67
N PRO A 51 -7.23 -10.15 12.99
CA PRO A 51 -6.20 -9.94 11.99
C PRO A 51 -6.24 -11.05 10.95
N LEU A 52 -5.97 -10.69 9.70
CA LEU A 52 -5.71 -11.68 8.66
C LEU A 52 -4.38 -12.38 8.92
N ASP A 53 -4.23 -13.60 8.45
CA ASP A 53 -2.97 -14.35 8.38
C ASP A 53 -2.43 -14.38 6.93
N ASP A 54 -1.44 -15.23 6.66
CA ASP A 54 -0.85 -15.33 5.32
C ASP A 54 -1.78 -15.99 4.31
N ASP A 55 -2.52 -17.01 4.74
CA ASP A 55 -3.40 -17.78 3.88
C ASP A 55 -4.59 -16.93 3.44
N ASP A 56 -5.16 -16.14 4.37
CA ASP A 56 -6.18 -15.14 4.05
C ASP A 56 -5.68 -14.15 2.97
N ARG A 57 -4.43 -13.71 3.06
CA ARG A 57 -3.87 -12.68 2.17
C ARG A 57 -3.43 -13.22 0.82
N ALA A 58 -3.16 -14.50 0.69
CA ALA A 58 -2.59 -15.10 -0.51
C ALA A 58 -3.42 -14.79 -1.78
N GLY A 59 -4.73 -15.06 -1.74
CA GLY A 59 -5.61 -14.82 -2.89
C GLY A 59 -5.74 -13.33 -3.24
N TRP A 60 -5.81 -12.48 -2.24
CA TRP A 60 -5.85 -11.02 -2.40
C TRP A 60 -4.57 -10.49 -3.07
N LEU A 61 -3.40 -10.91 -2.60
CA LEU A 61 -2.11 -10.50 -3.16
C LEU A 61 -1.92 -11.01 -4.59
N LEU A 62 -2.39 -12.22 -4.92
CA LEU A 62 -2.38 -12.75 -6.28
C LEU A 62 -3.25 -11.92 -7.23
N ALA A 63 -4.40 -11.43 -6.76
CA ALA A 63 -5.25 -10.56 -7.58
C ALA A 63 -4.57 -9.21 -7.88
N LEU A 64 -3.90 -8.61 -6.90
CA LEU A 64 -3.12 -7.39 -7.12
C LEU A 64 -1.89 -7.61 -8.00
N GLN A 65 -1.22 -8.76 -7.87
CA GLN A 65 -0.13 -9.16 -8.76
C GLN A 65 -0.61 -9.25 -10.21
N ALA A 66 -1.82 -9.79 -10.44
CA ALA A 66 -2.39 -9.89 -11.79
C ALA A 66 -2.64 -8.51 -12.41
N GLU A 67 -3.13 -7.52 -11.65
CA GLU A 67 -3.27 -6.14 -12.14
C GLU A 67 -1.92 -5.51 -12.49
N LEU A 68 -0.91 -5.70 -11.65
CA LEU A 68 0.45 -5.21 -11.90
C LEU A 68 1.05 -5.86 -13.16
N ARG A 69 0.88 -7.17 -13.32
CA ARG A 69 1.31 -7.93 -14.50
C ARG A 69 0.62 -7.43 -15.77
N ARG A 70 -0.70 -7.28 -15.74
CA ARG A 70 -1.48 -6.79 -16.87
C ARG A 70 -0.99 -5.42 -17.31
N ALA A 71 -0.83 -4.49 -16.36
CA ALA A 71 -0.31 -3.17 -16.66
C ALA A 71 1.12 -3.23 -17.23
N ALA A 72 1.97 -4.15 -16.74
CA ALA A 72 3.32 -4.41 -17.23
C ALA A 72 3.34 -4.87 -18.68
N GLU A 73 2.53 -5.87 -19.01
CA GLU A 73 2.39 -6.42 -20.36
C GLU A 73 1.82 -5.40 -21.35
N GLU A 74 0.88 -4.57 -20.91
CA GLU A 74 0.31 -3.47 -21.71
C GLU A 74 1.25 -2.26 -21.84
N GLY A 75 2.33 -2.20 -21.06
CA GLY A 75 3.23 -1.06 -21.05
C GLY A 75 2.60 0.22 -20.51
N VAL A 76 1.59 0.13 -19.63
CA VAL A 76 0.88 1.28 -19.02
C VAL A 76 1.20 1.44 -17.53
N GLY A 77 1.21 2.69 -17.04
CA GLY A 77 1.54 2.97 -15.64
C GLY A 77 0.39 2.64 -14.71
N LEU A 78 0.69 2.42 -13.44
CA LEU A 78 -0.30 2.02 -12.44
C LEU A 78 0.17 2.40 -11.03
N VAL A 79 -0.73 2.93 -10.22
CA VAL A 79 -0.50 3.09 -8.78
C VAL A 79 -1.50 2.23 -8.02
N VAL A 80 -1.01 1.41 -7.09
CA VAL A 80 -1.83 0.51 -6.27
C VAL A 80 -1.63 0.87 -4.80
N SER A 81 -2.70 1.06 -4.02
CA SER A 81 -2.59 1.02 -2.55
C SER A 81 -2.59 -0.42 -2.08
N CYS A 82 -1.62 -0.84 -1.27
CA CYS A 82 -1.60 -2.18 -0.68
C CYS A 82 -0.79 -2.14 0.61
N SER A 83 -1.24 -2.80 1.69
CA SER A 83 -0.47 -2.76 2.94
C SER A 83 0.93 -3.38 2.78
N SER A 84 1.06 -4.47 2.01
CA SER A 84 2.33 -5.13 1.60
C SER A 84 3.39 -5.23 2.72
N LEU A 85 2.94 -5.51 3.94
CA LEU A 85 3.73 -5.32 5.16
C LEU A 85 4.97 -6.21 5.25
N LYS A 86 4.90 -7.44 4.74
CA LYS A 86 6.01 -8.40 4.76
C LYS A 86 6.75 -8.43 3.43
N ARG A 87 8.05 -8.68 3.48
CA ARG A 87 8.92 -8.88 2.32
C ARG A 87 8.35 -9.92 1.36
N ARG A 88 7.90 -11.07 1.87
CA ARG A 88 7.28 -12.12 1.04
C ARG A 88 6.05 -11.64 0.24
N TYR A 89 5.29 -10.68 0.76
CA TYR A 89 4.15 -10.11 0.04
C TYR A 89 4.63 -9.21 -1.09
N ARG A 90 5.68 -8.43 -0.84
CA ARG A 90 6.31 -7.57 -1.84
C ARG A 90 6.97 -8.39 -2.94
N ASP A 91 7.62 -9.51 -2.61
CA ASP A 91 8.17 -10.47 -3.56
C ASP A 91 7.10 -11.05 -4.49
N LEU A 92 5.94 -11.41 -3.94
CA LEU A 92 4.80 -11.87 -4.73
C LEU A 92 4.37 -10.79 -5.73
N LEU A 93 4.21 -9.53 -5.31
CA LEU A 93 3.85 -8.44 -6.22
C LEU A 93 4.93 -8.17 -7.28
N ARG A 94 6.22 -8.20 -6.92
CA ARG A 94 7.36 -8.04 -7.84
C ARG A 94 7.46 -9.15 -8.90
N ALA A 95 6.95 -10.35 -8.63
CA ALA A 95 6.86 -11.39 -9.64
C ALA A 95 5.85 -11.05 -10.76
N GLY A 96 4.93 -10.11 -10.53
CA GLY A 96 4.05 -9.54 -11.55
C GLY A 96 4.71 -8.44 -12.39
N ASP A 97 5.58 -7.63 -11.78
CA ASP A 97 6.36 -6.59 -12.45
C ASP A 97 7.75 -6.46 -11.78
N PRO A 98 8.84 -6.94 -12.40
CA PRO A 98 10.20 -6.80 -11.86
C PRO A 98 10.68 -5.34 -11.72
N ALA A 99 10.06 -4.39 -12.43
CA ALA A 99 10.36 -2.96 -12.34
C ALA A 99 9.48 -2.23 -11.31
N LEU A 100 8.65 -2.95 -10.56
CA LEU A 100 7.77 -2.41 -9.53
C LEU A 100 8.55 -1.62 -8.48
N ARG A 101 8.02 -0.45 -8.11
CA ARG A 101 8.57 0.39 -7.04
C ARG A 101 7.61 0.51 -5.85
N PHE A 102 8.16 0.67 -4.66
CA PHE A 102 7.39 0.83 -3.43
C PHE A 102 7.54 2.22 -2.83
N ALA A 103 6.42 2.88 -2.50
CA ALA A 103 6.38 4.08 -1.68
C ALA A 103 5.88 3.68 -0.28
N HIS A 104 6.80 3.49 0.66
CA HIS A 104 6.48 3.08 2.02
C HIS A 104 6.17 4.30 2.89
N LEU A 105 4.90 4.45 3.26
CA LEU A 105 4.43 5.47 4.18
C LEU A 105 4.57 4.97 5.62
N ASP A 106 5.55 5.53 6.32
CA ASP A 106 5.92 5.14 7.67
C ASP A 106 5.66 6.27 8.67
N GLY A 107 5.35 5.91 9.92
CA GLY A 107 5.21 6.89 10.98
C GLY A 107 4.87 6.28 12.34
N PRO A 108 4.95 7.11 13.40
CA PRO A 108 4.69 6.65 14.75
C PRO A 108 3.28 6.08 14.90
N ARG A 109 3.17 4.96 15.63
CA ARG A 109 1.90 4.28 15.92
C ARG A 109 0.87 5.25 16.49
N GLU A 110 1.27 6.10 17.41
CA GLU A 110 0.41 7.06 18.13
C GLU A 110 -0.22 8.06 17.16
N LEU A 111 0.56 8.54 16.17
CA LEU A 111 0.08 9.44 15.13
C LEU A 111 -0.97 8.75 14.25
N ILE A 112 -0.72 7.50 13.86
CA ILE A 112 -1.64 6.72 13.02
C ILE A 112 -2.93 6.42 13.80
N ALA A 113 -2.83 6.02 15.06
CA ALA A 113 -3.98 5.79 15.93
C ALA A 113 -4.84 7.05 16.08
N ALA A 114 -4.23 8.21 16.34
CA ALA A 114 -4.94 9.48 16.43
C ALA A 114 -5.65 9.85 15.11
N ARG A 115 -4.99 9.65 13.96
CA ARG A 115 -5.60 9.87 12.64
C ARG A 115 -6.77 8.93 12.37
N MET A 116 -6.68 7.67 12.79
CA MET A 116 -7.76 6.70 12.66
C MET A 116 -8.96 7.09 13.52
N GLN A 117 -8.75 7.50 14.77
CA GLN A 117 -9.81 7.94 15.69
C GLN A 117 -10.55 9.20 15.23
N ALA A 118 -9.86 10.12 14.55
CA ALA A 118 -10.47 11.35 14.05
C ALA A 118 -11.42 11.14 12.84
N ARG A 119 -11.44 9.94 12.24
CA ARG A 119 -12.32 9.62 11.10
C ARG A 119 -13.58 8.93 11.59
N HIS A 120 -14.76 9.38 11.15
CA HIS A 120 -16.03 8.79 11.56
C HIS A 120 -16.35 7.44 10.90
N ASP A 121 -15.79 7.17 9.70
CA ASP A 121 -15.89 5.88 9.02
C ASP A 121 -14.67 5.01 9.32
N HIS A 122 -14.80 4.12 10.31
CA HIS A 122 -13.77 3.14 10.63
C HIS A 122 -13.96 1.87 9.80
N TYR A 123 -13.21 1.73 8.70
CA TYR A 123 -13.11 0.47 7.97
C TYR A 123 -12.45 -0.64 8.81
N MET A 124 -11.53 -0.28 9.72
CA MET A 124 -10.85 -1.22 10.62
C MET A 124 -10.77 -0.67 12.06
N PRO A 125 -10.99 -1.52 13.07
CA PRO A 125 -10.82 -1.11 14.46
C PRO A 125 -9.34 -0.83 14.78
N PRO A 126 -9.04 0.13 15.67
CA PRO A 126 -7.67 0.42 16.11
C PRO A 126 -6.92 -0.79 16.69
N SER A 127 -7.63 -1.82 17.16
CA SER A 127 -7.05 -3.08 17.67
C SER A 127 -6.23 -3.83 16.62
N LEU A 128 -6.46 -3.61 15.32
CA LEU A 128 -5.68 -4.19 14.23
C LEU A 128 -4.43 -3.40 13.87
N LEU A 129 -4.18 -2.27 14.53
CA LEU A 129 -2.96 -1.49 14.27
C LEU A 129 -1.72 -2.20 14.82
N ASP A 130 -1.83 -2.79 16.02
CA ASP A 130 -0.71 -3.48 16.67
C ASP A 130 -0.26 -4.73 15.90
N SER A 131 -1.19 -5.46 15.30
CA SER A 131 -0.84 -6.61 14.43
C SER A 131 -0.14 -6.17 13.16
N GLN A 132 -0.54 -5.04 12.57
CA GLN A 132 0.10 -4.52 11.36
C GLN A 132 1.51 -4.01 11.62
N PHE A 133 1.76 -3.31 12.74
CA PHE A 133 3.12 -2.94 13.11
C PHE A 133 4.00 -4.14 13.41
N ARG A 134 3.43 -5.22 13.99
CA ARG A 134 4.15 -6.47 14.20
C ARG A 134 4.52 -7.17 12.88
N ASP A 135 3.63 -7.11 11.89
CA ASP A 135 3.83 -7.68 10.56
C ASP A 135 4.67 -6.79 9.64
N LEU A 136 4.91 -5.52 9.98
CA LEU A 136 5.63 -4.57 9.14
C LEU A 136 7.13 -4.87 9.15
N GLU A 137 7.61 -5.32 8.00
CA GLU A 137 9.02 -5.49 7.70
C GLU A 137 9.49 -4.30 6.85
N PRO A 138 10.54 -3.57 7.26
CA PRO A 138 11.09 -2.46 6.47
C PRO A 138 11.46 -2.87 5.05
N LEU A 139 11.46 -1.91 4.12
CA LEU A 139 12.02 -2.12 2.78
C LEU A 139 13.52 -2.47 2.91
N GLN A 140 13.94 -3.49 2.17
CA GLN A 140 15.32 -3.93 2.11
C GLN A 140 16.05 -3.29 0.92
N ALA A 141 17.39 -3.35 0.91
CA ALA A 141 18.23 -2.64 -0.06
C ALA A 141 18.01 -3.06 -1.53
N ASP A 142 17.54 -4.29 -1.77
CA ASP A 142 17.25 -4.83 -3.10
C ASP A 142 15.79 -4.60 -3.53
N GLU A 143 15.00 -3.88 -2.74
CA GLU A 143 13.64 -3.49 -3.06
C GLU A 143 13.64 -2.05 -3.59
N ALA A 144 13.29 -1.88 -4.88
CA ALA A 144 13.21 -0.55 -5.47
C ALA A 144 12.10 0.25 -4.78
N GLY A 145 12.44 1.33 -4.09
CA GLY A 145 11.45 2.10 -3.36
C GLY A 145 12.03 3.22 -2.52
N VAL A 146 11.14 3.90 -1.80
CA VAL A 146 11.46 4.98 -0.88
C VAL A 146 10.58 4.85 0.36
N THR A 147 11.16 5.08 1.53
CA THR A 147 10.40 5.20 2.79
C THR A 147 10.21 6.67 3.13
N LEU A 148 8.99 7.05 3.49
CA LEU A 148 8.54 8.43 3.61
C LEU A 148 7.82 8.61 4.96
N SER A 149 8.30 9.55 5.77
CA SER A 149 7.63 9.90 7.02
C SER A 149 6.29 10.58 6.75
N ILE A 150 5.21 10.05 7.28
CA ILE A 150 3.85 10.62 7.14
C ILE A 150 3.61 11.87 8.00
N THR A 151 4.66 12.41 8.65
CA THR A 151 4.61 13.65 9.43
C THR A 151 4.52 14.91 8.56
N VAL A 152 4.67 14.77 7.24
CA VAL A 152 4.55 15.85 6.26
C VAL A 152 3.24 15.75 5.48
N ALA A 153 2.89 16.80 4.72
CA ALA A 153 1.66 16.83 3.94
C ALA A 153 1.71 15.84 2.75
N PRO A 154 0.56 15.27 2.31
CA PRO A 154 0.51 14.34 1.19
C PRO A 154 1.19 14.85 -0.10
N GLU A 155 1.09 16.13 -0.38
CA GLU A 155 1.70 16.76 -1.57
C GLU A 155 3.23 16.68 -1.53
N GLN A 156 3.82 16.83 -0.33
CA GLN A 156 5.26 16.70 -0.11
C GLN A 156 5.72 15.24 -0.24
N LEU A 157 4.88 14.29 0.19
CA LEU A 157 5.15 12.86 -0.02
C LEU A 157 5.18 12.52 -1.51
N VAL A 158 4.23 13.05 -2.29
CA VAL A 158 4.17 12.81 -3.74
C VAL A 158 5.37 13.45 -4.45
N ALA A 159 5.76 14.68 -4.11
CA ALA A 159 6.95 15.31 -4.68
C ALA A 159 8.22 14.47 -4.44
N ARG A 160 8.40 13.93 -3.23
CA ARG A 160 9.50 13.02 -2.88
C ARG A 160 9.50 11.72 -3.67
N ILE A 161 8.32 11.13 -3.90
CA ILE A 161 8.19 9.91 -4.71
C ILE A 161 8.67 10.17 -6.15
N LEU A 162 8.35 11.35 -6.69
CA LEU A 162 8.70 11.74 -8.05
C LEU A 162 10.15 12.24 -8.19
N GLY A 163 10.78 12.64 -7.08
CA GLY A 163 12.12 13.27 -7.09
C GLY A 163 12.08 14.73 -7.51
N ASP A 164 10.94 15.41 -7.32
CA ASP A 164 10.71 16.82 -7.65
C ASP A 164 11.24 17.78 -6.56
N GLU A 165 12.21 17.37 -5.73
CA GLU A 165 12.75 18.18 -4.61
C GLU A 165 13.83 19.19 -5.04
#